data_AF-A0A2K3CV73-F1
#
_entry.id   AF-A0A2K3CV73-F1
#
_cell.length_a   1.000
_cell.length_b   1.000
_cell.length_c   1.000
_cell.angle_alpha   90.00
_cell.angle_beta   90.00
_cell.angle_gamma   90.00
#
_symmetry.space_group_name_H-M   'P 1'
#
loop_
_entity.id
_entity.type
_entity.pdbx_description
1 polymer ?
#
loop_
_entity_poly.entity_id
_entity_poly.type
_entity_poly.pdbx_seq_one_letter_code
_entity_poly.pdbx_strand_id
1 'polypeptide(L)'
;MGASAADPLPHVHSESDDEDTEQGDDASVDVAAQVRVRKAFLKHYASGADSRSRLLDSAADTLRALAQAIPRTCPGCGVSAVFGGKRCSVTIVTWEQPVIAEIPVGWCTTCKQGCNLLPVQADCVSDSNSGWDLDRAHSGKNVLWWHQSVLQMYDILSFRTRHLSADAFCDAMMNSWERNGISRPSSVSATTLHANVLPGV
;
A
#
# COMPACT_ATOMS: atom_id res chain seq x y z
N MET A 1 -57.64 -4.94 53.10
CA MET A 1 -58.26 -5.57 51.91
C MET A 1 -57.29 -6.61 51.41
N GLY A 2 -57.42 -7.83 51.92
CA GLY A 2 -56.63 -8.98 51.48
C GLY A 2 -57.44 -9.78 50.47
N ALA A 3 -56.79 -10.24 49.41
CA ALA A 3 -57.35 -11.26 48.53
C ALA A 3 -56.55 -12.55 48.74
N SER A 4 -57.28 -13.57 49.15
CA SER A 4 -56.85 -14.91 49.49
C SER A 4 -56.94 -15.82 48.26
N ALA A 5 -55.88 -16.61 48.06
CA ALA A 5 -55.81 -18.04 47.70
C ALA A 5 -56.72 -18.64 46.60
N ALA A 6 -56.09 -19.33 45.63
CA ALA A 6 -56.16 -20.80 45.45
C ALA A 6 -55.41 -21.27 44.18
N ASP A 7 -54.38 -22.10 44.36
CA ASP A 7 -53.75 -23.05 43.41
C ASP A 7 -54.64 -24.31 43.21
N PRO A 8 -54.31 -25.39 42.42
CA PRO A 8 -53.22 -25.67 41.43
C PRO A 8 -53.64 -26.44 40.12
N LEU A 9 -52.72 -26.48 39.12
CA LEU A 9 -52.28 -27.56 38.17
C LEU A 9 -53.30 -28.53 37.48
N PRO A 10 -53.07 -28.97 36.20
CA PRO A 10 -52.00 -29.94 35.91
C PRO A 10 -51.18 -29.75 34.62
N HIS A 11 -49.98 -30.31 34.72
CA HIS A 11 -49.08 -30.76 33.68
C HIS A 11 -49.79 -31.27 32.42
N VAL A 12 -49.30 -30.81 31.26
CA VAL A 12 -49.19 -31.67 30.08
C VAL A 12 -47.78 -31.50 29.53
N HIS A 13 -46.98 -32.54 29.75
CA HIS A 13 -45.77 -32.80 28.99
C HIS A 13 -46.14 -32.87 27.51
N SER A 14 -45.46 -32.09 26.69
CA SER A 14 -45.28 -32.41 25.28
C SER A 14 -43.86 -32.00 24.94
N GLU A 15 -42.94 -32.89 25.35
CA GLU A 15 -41.66 -33.09 24.70
C GLU A 15 -42.00 -33.35 23.22
N SER A 16 -41.96 -32.29 22.40
CA SER A 16 -41.67 -32.45 20.99
C SER A 16 -40.16 -32.49 20.89
N ASP A 17 -39.63 -33.72 20.94
CA ASP A 17 -38.32 -34.05 20.40
C ASP A 17 -38.35 -33.68 18.91
N ASP A 18 -38.09 -32.41 18.62
CA ASP A 18 -37.50 -32.06 17.34
C ASP A 18 -36.09 -32.64 17.40
N GLU A 19 -35.96 -33.88 16.91
CA GLU A 19 -34.70 -34.38 16.41
C GLU A 19 -34.25 -33.42 15.30
N ASP A 20 -33.59 -32.34 15.71
CA ASP A 20 -32.52 -31.73 14.94
C ASP A 20 -31.49 -32.85 14.77
N THR A 21 -31.72 -33.69 13.76
CA THR A 21 -30.64 -34.30 13.02
C THR A 21 -29.80 -33.13 12.51
N GLU A 22 -28.89 -32.65 13.36
CA GLU A 22 -27.60 -32.16 12.92
C GLU A 22 -27.04 -33.28 12.07
N GLN A 23 -27.40 -33.24 10.80
CA GLN A 23 -26.69 -33.86 9.73
C GLN A 23 -25.36 -33.11 9.74
N GLY A 24 -24.48 -33.57 10.64
CA GLY A 24 -23.07 -33.37 10.53
C GLY A 24 -22.73 -33.94 9.17
N ASP A 25 -22.80 -33.08 8.16
CA ASP A 25 -21.86 -33.11 7.06
C ASP A 25 -20.49 -32.93 7.72
N ASP A 26 -20.03 -34.02 8.34
CA ASP A 26 -18.64 -34.37 8.48
C ASP A 26 -18.19 -34.57 7.04
N ALA A 27 -18.07 -33.43 6.34
CA ALA A 27 -17.44 -33.32 5.05
C ALA A 27 -16.03 -33.78 5.35
N SER A 28 -15.81 -35.09 5.24
CA SER A 28 -14.50 -35.70 5.25
C SER A 28 -13.78 -35.03 4.11
N VAL A 29 -13.13 -33.90 4.41
CA VAL A 29 -12.57 -33.06 3.38
C VAL A 29 -11.52 -33.96 2.76
N ASP A 30 -11.77 -34.41 1.53
CA ASP A 30 -10.95 -35.42 0.88
C ASP A 30 -9.50 -34.98 1.05
N VAL A 31 -8.76 -35.68 1.93
CA VAL A 31 -7.42 -35.28 2.33
C VAL A 31 -6.52 -35.24 1.09
N ALA A 32 -6.82 -36.08 0.10
CA ALA A 32 -6.15 -36.04 -1.20
C ALA A 32 -6.54 -34.80 -2.02
N ALA A 33 -7.78 -34.33 -1.98
CA ALA A 33 -8.19 -33.05 -2.55
C ALA A 33 -7.52 -31.87 -1.83
N GLN A 34 -7.48 -31.82 -0.49
CA GLN A 34 -6.78 -30.77 0.26
C GLN A 34 -5.29 -30.73 -0.08
N VAL A 35 -4.62 -31.89 -0.13
CA VAL A 35 -3.21 -31.99 -0.49
C VAL A 35 -2.97 -31.55 -1.94
N ARG A 36 -3.86 -31.90 -2.87
CA ARG A 36 -3.80 -31.44 -4.28
C ARG A 36 -3.98 -29.93 -4.38
N VAL A 37 -4.98 -29.36 -3.72
CA VAL A 37 -5.24 -27.92 -3.68
C VAL A 37 -4.07 -27.18 -3.05
N ARG A 38 -3.51 -27.68 -1.94
CA ARG A 38 -2.34 -27.07 -1.29
C ARG A 38 -1.10 -27.11 -2.19
N LYS A 39 -0.83 -28.23 -2.87
CA LYS A 39 0.28 -28.32 -3.84
C LYS A 39 0.08 -27.38 -5.02
N ALA A 40 -1.14 -27.31 -5.56
CA ALA A 40 -1.48 -26.37 -6.64
C ALA A 40 -1.33 -24.92 -6.17
N PHE A 41 -1.86 -24.57 -5.00
CA PHE A 41 -1.72 -23.26 -4.39
C PHE A 41 -0.25 -22.87 -4.23
N LEU A 42 0.58 -23.72 -3.63
CA LEU A 42 2.02 -23.44 -3.46
C LEU A 42 2.75 -23.28 -4.80
N LYS A 43 2.41 -24.08 -5.80
CA LYS A 43 2.96 -23.96 -7.16
C LYS A 43 2.55 -22.63 -7.81
N HIS A 44 1.29 -22.23 -7.69
CA HIS A 44 0.78 -20.97 -8.24
C HIS A 44 1.21 -19.74 -7.42
N TYR A 45 1.49 -19.90 -6.13
CA TYR A 45 2.00 -18.86 -5.25
C TYR A 45 3.37 -18.36 -5.72
N ALA A 46 4.26 -19.28 -6.12
CA ALA A 46 5.54 -18.94 -6.73
C ALA A 46 5.36 -18.19 -8.06
N SER A 47 4.45 -18.64 -8.94
CA SER A 47 4.07 -17.91 -10.16
C SER A 47 3.43 -16.54 -9.87
N GLY A 48 2.88 -16.35 -8.68
CA GLY A 48 2.39 -15.07 -8.20
C GLY A 48 3.51 -14.05 -7.98
N ALA A 49 4.71 -14.48 -7.60
CA ALA A 49 5.85 -13.57 -7.42
C ALA A 49 6.28 -12.93 -8.75
N ASP A 50 6.37 -13.74 -9.82
CA ASP A 50 6.68 -13.22 -11.16
C ASP A 50 5.61 -12.24 -11.65
N SER A 51 4.34 -12.55 -11.38
CA SER A 51 3.23 -11.66 -11.75
C SER A 51 3.29 -10.33 -11.00
N ARG A 52 3.62 -10.34 -9.71
CA ARG A 52 3.81 -9.12 -8.90
C ARG A 52 4.99 -8.28 -9.39
N SER A 53 6.13 -8.91 -9.73
CA SER A 53 7.28 -8.22 -10.32
C SER A 53 6.91 -7.55 -11.65
N ARG A 54 6.15 -8.21 -12.53
CA ARG A 54 5.70 -7.61 -13.79
C ARG A 54 4.76 -6.43 -13.59
N LEU A 55 3.90 -6.48 -12.56
CA LEU A 55 3.05 -5.34 -12.19
C LEU A 55 3.89 -4.15 -11.72
N LEU A 56 5.00 -4.38 -10.98
CA LEU A 56 5.95 -3.32 -10.61
C LEU A 56 6.60 -2.69 -11.82
N ASP A 57 7.13 -3.52 -12.73
CA ASP A 57 7.78 -3.04 -13.94
C ASP A 57 6.81 -2.22 -14.80
N SER A 58 5.57 -2.69 -14.93
CA SER A 58 4.51 -1.97 -15.65
C SER A 58 4.13 -0.64 -14.99
N ALA A 59 4.05 -0.59 -13.66
CA ALA A 59 3.81 0.66 -12.94
C ALA A 59 4.98 1.65 -13.14
N ALA A 60 6.22 1.18 -13.05
CA ALA A 60 7.41 1.99 -13.30
C ALA A 60 7.49 2.49 -14.75
N ASP A 61 7.14 1.64 -15.73
CA ASP A 61 7.04 2.00 -17.14
C ASP A 61 5.99 3.10 -17.36
N THR A 62 4.84 2.99 -16.71
CA THR A 62 3.75 3.97 -16.79
C THR A 62 4.20 5.33 -16.24
N LEU A 63 4.90 5.35 -15.10
CA LEU A 63 5.47 6.58 -14.53
C LEU A 63 6.50 7.21 -15.46
N ARG A 64 7.36 6.40 -16.07
CA ARG A 64 8.35 6.87 -17.06
C ARG A 64 7.67 7.45 -18.30
N ALA A 65 6.58 6.83 -18.77
CA ALA A 65 5.80 7.33 -19.89
C ALA A 65 5.08 8.65 -19.54
N LEU A 66 4.49 8.75 -18.34
CA LEU A 66 3.88 10.00 -17.84
C LEU A 66 4.90 11.14 -17.80
N ALA A 67 6.09 10.89 -17.27
CA ALA A 67 7.19 11.87 -17.26
C ALA A 67 7.70 12.28 -18.66
N GLN A 68 7.40 11.48 -19.69
CA GLN A 68 7.72 11.81 -21.09
C GLN A 68 6.59 12.58 -21.78
N ALA A 69 5.33 12.28 -21.44
CA ALA A 69 4.15 12.87 -22.08
C ALA A 69 3.80 14.28 -21.56
N ILE A 70 4.13 14.59 -20.31
CA ILE A 70 3.76 15.87 -19.69
C ILE A 70 4.60 17.03 -20.27
N PRO A 71 3.99 18.17 -20.66
CA PRO A 71 4.71 19.36 -21.11
C PRO A 71 5.75 19.81 -20.09
N ARG A 72 7.00 19.94 -20.56
CA ARG A 72 8.17 20.01 -19.68
C ARG A 72 8.57 21.44 -19.38
N THR A 73 7.79 22.11 -18.53
CA THR A 73 8.10 23.44 -18.01
C THR A 73 8.66 23.37 -16.60
N CYS A 74 9.60 24.25 -16.27
CA CYS A 74 10.09 24.45 -14.92
C CYS A 74 8.91 24.82 -14.01
N PRO A 75 8.62 24.08 -12.93
CA PRO A 75 7.50 24.40 -12.04
C PRO A 75 7.67 25.75 -11.34
N GLY A 76 8.92 26.19 -11.13
CA GLY A 76 9.22 27.46 -10.47
C GLY A 76 9.01 28.69 -11.36
N CYS A 77 9.33 28.63 -12.65
CA CYS A 77 9.32 29.81 -13.54
C CYS A 77 8.57 29.63 -14.86
N GLY A 78 7.97 28.47 -15.13
CA GLY A 78 7.20 28.18 -16.34
C GLY A 78 7.99 28.00 -17.64
N VAL A 79 9.31 28.27 -17.65
CA VAL A 79 10.15 28.15 -18.85
C VAL A 79 10.43 26.68 -19.17
N SER A 80 10.47 26.32 -20.46
CA SER A 80 10.80 24.95 -20.89
C SER A 80 12.15 24.48 -20.33
N ALA A 81 12.16 23.29 -19.73
CA ALA A 81 13.37 22.65 -19.22
C ALA A 81 14.05 21.81 -20.31
N VAL A 82 15.39 21.80 -20.33
CA VAL A 82 16.20 21.05 -21.30
C VAL A 82 16.58 19.69 -20.72
N PHE A 83 16.36 18.60 -21.45
CA PHE A 83 16.64 17.25 -20.96
C PHE A 83 17.94 16.72 -21.55
N GLY A 84 18.93 16.51 -20.68
CA GLY A 84 20.27 16.06 -21.06
C GLY A 84 20.57 14.59 -20.76
N GLY A 85 19.54 13.75 -20.66
CA GLY A 85 19.70 12.30 -20.38
C GLY A 85 19.89 11.93 -18.91
N LYS A 86 20.01 12.91 -18.00
CA LYS A 86 20.03 12.67 -16.55
C LYS A 86 18.70 12.08 -16.08
N ARG A 87 18.77 11.13 -15.15
CA ARG A 87 17.62 10.51 -14.48
C ARG A 87 17.75 10.62 -12.97
N CYS A 88 16.61 10.54 -12.30
CA CYS A 88 16.49 10.52 -10.85
C CYS A 88 15.70 9.28 -10.47
N SER A 89 16.25 8.50 -9.54
CA SER A 89 15.54 7.36 -8.97
C SER A 89 14.46 7.85 -8.04
N VAL A 90 13.21 7.51 -8.34
CA VAL A 90 12.04 7.81 -7.52
C VAL A 90 11.50 6.50 -6.98
N THR A 91 11.34 6.41 -5.67
CA THR A 91 10.65 5.30 -4.99
C THR A 91 9.29 5.78 -4.53
N ILE A 92 8.22 5.21 -5.10
CA ILE A 92 6.84 5.45 -4.70
C ILE A 92 6.43 4.38 -3.69
N VAL A 93 6.07 4.82 -2.49
CA VAL A 93 5.59 3.98 -1.40
C VAL A 93 4.11 3.66 -1.64
N THR A 94 3.82 2.37 -1.78
CA THR A 94 2.44 1.83 -1.84
C THR A 94 2.26 0.73 -0.80
N TRP A 95 1.01 0.36 -0.49
CA TRP A 95 0.71 -0.66 0.52
C TRP A 95 1.24 -2.05 0.13
N GLU A 96 1.00 -2.48 -1.11
CA GLU A 96 1.32 -3.84 -1.54
C GLU A 96 2.79 -4.03 -1.88
N GLN A 97 3.38 -3.03 -2.55
CA GLN A 97 4.75 -3.08 -3.05
C GLN A 97 5.26 -1.70 -3.47
N PRO A 98 6.49 -1.31 -3.12
CA PRO A 98 7.05 -0.03 -3.56
C PRO A 98 7.37 -0.08 -5.07
N VAL A 99 7.12 1.02 -5.77
CA VAL A 99 7.43 1.16 -7.21
C VAL A 99 8.69 2.01 -7.34
N ILE A 100 9.71 1.50 -8.03
CA ILE A 100 10.95 2.24 -8.29
C ILE A 100 11.01 2.60 -9.77
N ALA A 101 11.17 3.89 -10.07
CA ALA A 101 11.22 4.39 -11.44
C ALA A 101 12.36 5.41 -11.62
N GLU A 102 13.07 5.29 -12.73
CA GLU A 102 14.07 6.26 -13.16
C GLU A 102 13.43 7.36 -13.99
N ILE A 103 13.16 8.50 -13.36
CA ILE A 103 12.44 9.62 -13.97
C ILE A 103 13.42 10.59 -14.65
N PRO A 104 13.18 11.00 -15.91
CA PRO A 104 14.01 12.00 -16.59
C PRO A 104 14.05 13.33 -15.84
N VAL A 105 15.24 13.93 -15.75
CA VAL A 105 15.46 15.24 -15.14
C VAL A 105 15.70 16.27 -16.24
N GLY A 106 14.87 17.31 -16.26
CA GLY A 106 15.06 18.52 -17.04
C GLY A 106 15.94 19.52 -16.31
N TRP A 107 16.63 20.37 -17.05
CA TRP A 107 17.42 21.47 -16.52
C TRP A 107 16.76 22.80 -16.88
N CYS A 108 16.38 23.57 -15.87
CA CYS A 108 15.88 24.92 -16.08
C CYS A 108 17.05 25.90 -16.21
N THR A 109 17.17 26.54 -17.37
CA THR A 109 18.23 27.53 -17.63
C THR A 109 18.02 28.85 -16.89
N THR A 110 16.77 29.17 -16.49
CA THR A 110 16.41 30.37 -15.74
C THR A 110 16.67 30.19 -14.25
N CYS A 111 16.07 29.16 -13.64
CA CYS A 111 16.22 28.87 -12.20
C CYS A 111 17.56 28.21 -11.86
N LYS A 112 18.33 27.74 -12.85
CA LYS A 112 19.60 27.02 -12.66
C LYS A 112 19.46 25.77 -11.77
N GLN A 113 18.36 25.03 -11.93
CA GLN A 113 18.04 23.86 -11.12
C GLN A 113 17.49 22.71 -11.98
N GLY A 114 17.59 21.49 -11.45
CA GLY A 114 16.99 20.31 -12.05
C GLY A 114 15.50 20.23 -11.73
N CYS A 115 14.67 19.86 -12.69
CA CYS A 115 13.23 19.68 -12.53
C CYS A 115 12.87 18.26 -12.97
N ASN A 116 12.04 17.55 -12.23
CA ASN A 116 11.48 16.25 -12.64
C ASN A 116 9.94 16.27 -12.60
N LEU A 117 9.32 15.11 -12.83
CA LEU A 117 7.87 14.92 -12.70
C LEU A 117 7.39 15.39 -11.31
N LEU A 118 6.28 16.10 -11.23
CA LEU A 118 5.72 16.49 -9.92
C LEU A 118 5.09 15.26 -9.23
N PRO A 119 5.23 15.09 -7.91
CA PRO A 119 4.62 13.98 -7.18
C PRO A 119 3.11 13.92 -7.40
N VAL A 120 2.43 15.07 -7.39
CA VAL A 120 0.98 15.19 -7.61
C VAL A 120 0.52 14.71 -8.99
N GLN A 121 1.41 14.73 -9.99
CA GLN A 121 1.10 14.19 -11.32
C GLN A 121 1.08 12.65 -11.33
N ALA A 122 1.59 12.01 -10.28
CA ALA A 122 1.54 10.59 -10.03
C ALA A 122 0.64 10.23 -8.82
N ASP A 123 -0.29 11.13 -8.42
CA ASP A 123 -1.14 10.97 -7.23
C ASP A 123 -0.35 10.73 -5.94
N CYS A 124 0.79 11.40 -5.83
CA CYS A 124 1.71 11.24 -4.71
C CYS A 124 1.99 12.55 -3.98
N VAL A 125 2.47 12.41 -2.74
CA VAL A 125 3.04 13.48 -1.92
C VAL A 125 4.54 13.23 -1.79
N SER A 126 5.35 14.27 -1.95
CA SER A 126 6.79 14.16 -1.70
C SER A 126 7.08 14.17 -0.23
N ASP A 127 8.02 13.34 0.18
CA ASP A 127 8.59 13.36 1.50
C ASP A 127 9.71 14.42 1.67
N SER A 128 10.60 14.55 0.68
CA SER A 128 11.68 15.53 0.77
C SER A 128 11.18 16.94 0.42
N ASN A 129 11.86 17.97 0.95
CA ASN A 129 11.76 19.36 0.48
C ASN A 129 11.98 19.48 -1.04
N SER A 130 12.57 18.46 -1.66
CA SER A 130 12.81 18.28 -3.09
C SER A 130 11.75 17.35 -3.69
N GLY A 131 10.49 17.82 -3.74
CA GLY A 131 9.43 17.06 -4.41
C GLY A 131 9.54 17.07 -5.93
N TRP A 132 10.04 18.16 -6.49
CA TRP A 132 10.21 18.35 -7.92
C TRP A 132 11.52 19.04 -8.31
N ASP A 133 12.12 19.76 -7.37
CA ASP A 133 13.35 20.51 -7.54
C ASP A 133 14.54 19.68 -7.07
N LEU A 134 15.45 19.41 -7.99
CA LEU A 134 16.69 18.70 -7.75
C LEU A 134 17.83 19.71 -7.80
N ASP A 135 18.03 20.40 -6.68
CA ASP A 135 19.19 21.24 -6.47
C ASP A 135 20.49 20.40 -6.45
N ARG A 136 21.63 21.07 -6.26
CA ARG A 136 22.93 20.39 -6.22
C ARG A 136 23.05 19.42 -5.03
N ALA A 137 22.37 19.68 -3.92
CA ALA A 137 22.40 18.84 -2.73
C ALA A 137 21.58 17.55 -2.89
N HIS A 138 20.58 17.55 -3.77
CA HIS A 138 19.70 16.41 -4.06
C HIS A 138 20.00 15.70 -5.38
N SER A 139 20.84 16.31 -6.22
CA SER A 139 21.34 15.69 -7.45
C SER A 139 21.96 14.32 -7.19
N GLY A 140 21.36 13.27 -7.77
CA GLY A 140 21.86 11.88 -7.67
C GLY A 140 21.39 11.15 -6.41
N LYS A 141 20.58 11.79 -5.56
CA LYS A 141 19.87 11.11 -4.47
C LYS A 141 18.57 10.49 -4.97
N ASN A 142 18.16 9.41 -4.30
CA ASN A 142 16.86 8.80 -4.49
C ASN A 142 15.81 9.69 -3.82
N VAL A 143 14.69 9.92 -4.50
CA VAL A 143 13.55 10.68 -3.96
C VAL A 143 12.46 9.69 -3.54
N LEU A 144 11.83 9.94 -2.41
CA LEU A 144 10.73 9.12 -1.89
C LEU A 144 9.41 9.86 -2.02
N TRP A 145 8.41 9.21 -2.61
CA TRP A 145 7.06 9.74 -2.74
C TRP A 145 6.06 8.77 -2.12
N TRP A 146 5.03 9.29 -1.46
CA TRP A 146 3.95 8.51 -0.88
C TRP A 146 2.72 8.57 -1.77
N HIS A 147 2.20 7.42 -2.18
CA HIS A 147 0.93 7.39 -2.88
C HIS A 147 -0.20 7.86 -1.96
N GLN A 148 -1.06 8.75 -2.44
CA GLN A 148 -2.07 9.42 -1.61
C GLN A 148 -2.99 8.44 -0.89
N SER A 149 -3.39 7.36 -1.56
CA SER A 149 -4.25 6.31 -0.96
C SER A 149 -3.64 5.63 0.28
N VAL A 150 -2.31 5.53 0.38
CA VAL A 150 -1.64 4.95 1.56
C VAL A 150 -1.73 5.89 2.75
N LEU A 151 -1.51 7.19 2.52
CA LEU A 151 -1.65 8.21 3.56
C LEU A 151 -3.11 8.28 4.05
N GLN A 152 -4.07 8.26 3.14
CA GLN A 152 -5.49 8.20 3.49
C GLN A 152 -5.85 6.94 4.29
N MET A 153 -5.26 5.79 3.95
CA MET A 153 -5.44 4.56 4.70
C MET A 153 -4.91 4.70 6.13
N TYR A 154 -3.73 5.29 6.31
CA TYR A 154 -3.18 5.57 7.64
C TYR A 154 -4.09 6.51 8.44
N ASP A 155 -4.56 7.61 7.85
CA ASP A 155 -5.44 8.56 8.53
C ASP A 155 -6.75 7.90 8.99
N ILE A 156 -7.36 7.08 8.13
CA ILE A 156 -8.60 6.36 8.46
C ILE A 156 -8.35 5.34 9.58
N LEU A 157 -7.28 4.56 9.50
CA LEU A 157 -6.98 3.53 10.49
C LEU A 157 -6.56 4.13 11.83
N SER A 158 -5.72 5.17 11.83
CA SER A 158 -5.32 5.88 13.04
C SER A 158 -6.53 6.52 13.73
N PHE A 159 -7.44 7.14 12.97
CA PHE A 159 -8.69 7.68 13.51
C PHE A 159 -9.60 6.60 14.10
N ARG A 160 -9.82 5.49 13.39
CA ARG A 160 -10.74 4.42 13.83
C ARG A 160 -10.22 3.63 15.02
N THR A 161 -8.92 3.36 15.05
CA THR A 161 -8.31 2.54 16.10
C THR A 161 -7.86 3.37 17.29
N ARG A 162 -7.71 4.70 17.13
CA ARG A 162 -7.21 5.66 18.14
C ARG A 162 -5.85 5.31 18.76
N HIS A 163 -5.17 4.30 18.22
CA HIS A 163 -3.97 3.70 18.81
C HIS A 163 -2.95 3.23 17.77
N LEU A 164 -3.26 3.31 16.47
CA LEU A 164 -2.28 2.95 15.44
C LEU A 164 -1.23 4.06 15.29
N SER A 165 0.00 3.77 15.71
CA SER A 165 1.14 4.64 15.47
C SER A 165 1.61 4.56 14.01
N ALA A 166 2.30 5.60 13.56
CA ALA A 166 2.98 5.62 12.27
C ALA A 166 3.98 4.46 12.14
N ASP A 167 4.73 4.15 13.21
CA ASP A 167 5.64 3.00 13.26
C ASP A 167 4.90 1.68 13.01
N ALA A 168 3.82 1.43 13.76
CA ALA A 168 3.06 0.20 13.61
C ALA A 168 2.44 0.06 12.22
N PHE A 169 2.03 1.19 11.61
CA PHE A 169 1.54 1.21 10.22
C PHE A 169 2.66 0.90 9.22
N CYS A 170 3.83 1.53 9.37
CA CYS A 170 4.98 1.30 8.51
C CYS A 170 5.49 -0.14 8.62
N ASP A 171 5.54 -0.69 9.83
CA ASP A 171 5.91 -2.09 10.08
C ASP A 171 4.90 -3.04 9.43
N ALA A 172 3.60 -2.80 9.58
CA ALA A 172 2.57 -3.59 8.92
C ALA A 172 2.70 -3.56 7.38
N MET A 173 3.03 -2.41 6.82
CA MET A 173 3.28 -2.24 5.38
C MET A 173 4.54 -3.00 4.94
N MET A 174 5.66 -2.85 5.65
CA MET A 174 6.89 -3.60 5.34
C MET A 174 6.67 -5.11 5.46
N ASN A 175 5.94 -5.57 6.47
CA ASN A 175 5.53 -6.97 6.60
C ASN A 175 4.62 -7.43 5.45
N SER A 176 3.82 -6.53 4.88
CA SER A 176 3.05 -6.79 3.65
C SER A 176 3.98 -7.03 2.47
N TRP A 177 4.98 -6.17 2.28
CA TRP A 177 5.97 -6.29 1.21
C TRP A 177 6.76 -7.60 1.30
N GLU A 178 7.23 -7.95 2.51
CA GLU A 178 7.96 -9.19 2.75
C GLU A 178 7.12 -10.43 2.43
N ARG A 179 5.83 -10.44 2.84
CA ARG A 179 4.90 -11.52 2.50
C ARG A 179 4.65 -11.62 1.00
N ASN A 180 4.65 -10.50 0.29
CA ASN A 180 4.58 -10.44 -1.16
C ASN A 180 5.89 -10.87 -1.86
N GLY A 181 6.94 -11.19 -1.11
CA GLY A 181 8.25 -11.57 -1.63
C GLY A 181 9.04 -10.37 -2.17
N ILE A 182 8.67 -9.16 -1.77
CA ILE A 182 9.32 -7.93 -2.20
C ILE A 182 10.33 -7.52 -1.13
N SER A 183 11.60 -7.46 -1.52
CA SER A 183 12.63 -6.90 -0.64
C SER A 183 12.46 -5.40 -0.50
N ARG A 184 12.67 -4.88 0.72
CA ARG A 184 12.64 -3.44 0.98
C ARG A 184 13.70 -2.73 0.12
N PRO A 185 13.33 -1.66 -0.63
CA PRO A 185 14.29 -0.86 -1.38
C PRO A 185 15.35 -0.26 -0.46
N SER A 186 16.60 -0.14 -0.92
CA SER A 186 17.69 0.48 -0.15
C SER A 186 17.45 1.96 0.16
N SER A 187 16.64 2.63 -0.65
CA SER A 187 16.16 4.01 -0.43
C SER A 187 15.18 4.14 0.74
N VAL A 188 14.64 3.03 1.24
CA VAL A 188 13.59 2.99 2.26
C VAL A 188 14.15 2.37 3.54
N SER A 189 14.27 3.18 4.59
CA SER A 189 14.52 2.71 5.95
C SER A 189 13.27 2.85 6.81
N ALA A 190 13.15 2.07 7.89
CA ALA A 190 12.06 2.22 8.85
C ALA A 190 12.01 3.65 9.42
N THR A 191 13.18 4.22 9.71
CA THR A 191 13.33 5.61 10.17
C THR A 191 12.86 6.61 9.13
N THR A 192 13.18 6.38 7.86
CA THR A 192 12.69 7.21 6.74
C THR A 192 11.18 7.11 6.68
N LEU A 193 10.59 5.92 6.59
CA LEU A 193 9.13 5.78 6.52
C LEU A 193 8.40 6.49 7.66
N HIS A 194 8.90 6.34 8.90
CA HIS A 194 8.29 6.95 10.07
C HIS A 194 8.25 8.48 10.02
N ALA A 195 9.39 9.12 9.69
CA ALA A 195 9.46 10.59 9.61
C ALA A 195 8.47 11.17 8.59
N ASN A 196 8.07 10.35 7.62
CA ASN A 196 7.37 10.79 6.42
C ASN A 196 5.86 10.53 6.48
N VAL A 197 5.42 9.64 7.36
CA VAL A 197 4.01 9.46 7.72
C VAL A 197 3.54 10.56 8.68
N LEU A 198 4.48 11.23 9.37
CA LEU A 198 4.21 12.34 10.29
C LEU A 198 4.81 13.67 9.81
N PRO A 199 4.51 14.20 8.61
CA PRO A 199 5.15 15.41 8.09
C PRO A 199 4.70 16.71 8.78
N GLY A 200 4.22 16.67 10.04
CA GLY A 200 3.63 17.80 10.76
C GLY A 200 3.74 17.78 12.28
N VAL A 201 4.76 17.10 12.85
CA VAL A 201 5.16 17.27 14.26
C VAL A 201 6.48 18.01 14.34
#